data_AF-A0A8B2YL65-F1
#
_entry.id   AF-A0A8B2YL65-F1
#
_cell.length_a   1.000
_cell.length_b   1.000
_cell.length_c   1.000
_cell.angle_alpha   90.00
_cell.angle_beta   90.00
_cell.angle_gamma   90.00
#
_symmetry.space_group_name_H-M   'P 1'
#
loop_
_entity.id
_entity.type
_entity.pdbx_description
1 polymer ?
#
loop_
_entity_poly.entity_id
_entity_poly.type
_entity_poly.pdbx_seq_one_letter_code
_entity_poly.pdbx_strand_id
1 'polypeptide(L)'
;MFKIGAEWRIWDLHVHTPESIENNYKKSVDLDTWERFISDLESLPKDIKVIGINDYLFLDGYKKVIDYKKKGRLNNLDLILPVVELRLARFCGNKQFKRINYHIIFSNELSTDVIEKQFLNTLSSSYKLDPESNQTSWDGFITKENLIRLGEKIISSVPEDKRGMYKSPLIEGFNNLNLEIDSINQALSKAKTFFDGKYLTAIGKTEWDELKWDDTSIAEKKTIINSVDFVFTASESVEKYNKGKDSLIKNGVKCILLDCSDSHNNIDCKTSKDRLGNCLTWLKADPTFDGLKQVLIEPDDRIFIGERPQLFDNIEKNKTKYIDKLTINSVDKYKGNNGRWFENIEIPFNKELVAIIGNKGNGKSAIADIIAHCCNVHEQKYFSFLHINRDIQ
;
A
#
# COMPACT_ATOMS: atom_id res chain seq x y z
N MET A 1 10.58 -13.58 -9.19
CA MET A 1 10.95 -14.12 -7.87
C MET A 1 12.13 -13.31 -7.35
N PHE A 2 11.99 -12.69 -6.18
CA PHE A 2 13.05 -11.87 -5.57
C PHE A 2 14.16 -12.79 -5.06
N LYS A 3 15.42 -12.49 -5.42
CA LYS A 3 16.54 -13.43 -5.22
C LYS A 3 17.06 -13.48 -3.78
N ILE A 4 16.77 -12.46 -2.97
CA ILE A 4 17.29 -12.31 -1.60
C ILE A 4 16.18 -12.24 -0.55
N GLY A 5 14.94 -12.62 -0.90
CA GLY A 5 13.79 -12.54 0.02
C GLY A 5 13.43 -11.11 0.41
N ALA A 6 12.68 -10.98 1.52
CA ALA A 6 12.13 -9.71 1.96
C ALA A 6 13.21 -8.70 2.37
N GLU A 7 13.09 -7.46 1.86
CA GLU A 7 13.95 -6.34 2.20
C GLU A 7 13.09 -5.14 2.59
N TRP A 8 13.69 -4.20 3.32
CA TRP A 8 13.04 -2.95 3.69
C TRP A 8 12.94 -2.00 2.49
N ARG A 9 11.72 -1.59 2.16
CA ARG A 9 11.40 -0.58 1.14
C ARG A 9 10.31 0.34 1.69
N ILE A 10 10.20 1.56 1.17
CA ILE A 10 9.08 2.44 1.49
C ILE A 10 7.87 2.09 0.62
N TRP A 11 6.71 1.98 1.27
CA TRP A 11 5.41 1.69 0.65
C TRP A 11 4.46 2.83 0.99
N ASP A 12 4.11 3.64 -0.01
CA ASP A 12 3.17 4.75 0.13
C ASP A 12 1.80 4.38 -0.44
N LEU A 13 0.94 3.83 0.41
CA LEU A 13 -0.32 3.23 -0.03
C LEU A 13 -1.46 4.25 -0.23
N HIS A 14 -1.21 5.55 -0.06
CA HIS A 14 -2.22 6.60 -0.13
C HIS A 14 -1.77 7.78 -0.99
N VAL A 15 -1.77 7.57 -2.31
CA VAL A 15 -1.41 8.59 -3.31
C VAL A 15 -2.63 8.89 -4.18
N HIS A 16 -3.13 10.12 -4.17
CA HIS A 16 -4.13 10.55 -5.15
C HIS A 16 -3.47 10.98 -6.46
N THR A 17 -4.24 10.95 -7.55
CA THR A 17 -3.81 11.42 -8.86
C THR A 17 -4.51 12.71 -9.27
N PRO A 18 -4.11 13.34 -10.39
CA PRO A 18 -4.86 14.44 -10.97
C PRO A 18 -6.30 14.09 -11.41
N GLU A 19 -6.67 12.81 -11.58
CA GLU A 19 -8.06 12.39 -11.84
C GLU A 19 -8.91 12.34 -10.56
N SER A 20 -8.28 12.32 -9.37
CA SER A 20 -9.03 12.30 -8.10
C SER A 20 -9.92 13.53 -7.98
N ILE A 21 -11.13 13.34 -7.45
CA ILE A 21 -12.15 14.40 -7.32
C ILE A 21 -11.63 15.59 -6.51
N GLU A 22 -10.84 15.30 -5.47
CA GLU A 22 -10.10 16.29 -4.71
C GLU A 22 -8.61 16.06 -4.98
N ASN A 23 -7.94 17.07 -5.53
CA ASN A 23 -6.49 17.12 -5.68
C ASN A 23 -6.03 18.58 -5.86
N ASN A 24 -4.73 18.80 -5.66
CA ASN A 24 -4.08 20.10 -5.78
C ASN A 24 -2.86 20.04 -6.73
N TYR A 25 -2.82 19.04 -7.63
CA TYR A 25 -1.74 18.90 -8.60
C TYR A 25 -1.79 20.03 -9.63
N LYS A 26 -0.65 20.65 -9.88
CA LYS A 26 -0.53 21.80 -10.79
C LYS A 26 0.40 21.45 -11.94
N LYS A 27 0.13 21.96 -13.13
CA LYS A 27 1.10 21.97 -14.24
C LYS A 27 2.39 22.72 -13.87
N SER A 28 3.47 22.48 -14.58
CA SER A 28 4.67 23.33 -14.55
C SER A 28 4.66 24.29 -15.74
N VAL A 29 5.75 25.01 -15.97
CA VAL A 29 5.90 25.87 -17.16
C VAL A 29 5.91 25.02 -18.44
N ASP A 30 6.59 23.86 -18.39
CA ASP A 30 6.87 23.04 -19.57
C ASP A 30 6.04 21.77 -19.68
N LEU A 31 5.40 21.33 -18.58
CA LEU A 31 4.63 20.08 -18.51
C LEU A 31 3.19 20.35 -18.11
N ASP A 32 2.25 19.65 -18.74
CA ASP A 32 0.88 19.59 -18.23
C ASP A 32 0.82 18.88 -16.86
N THR A 33 -0.34 18.94 -16.21
CA THR A 33 -0.51 18.38 -14.85
C THR A 33 -0.17 16.89 -14.78
N TRP A 34 -0.51 16.11 -15.81
CA TRP A 34 -0.29 14.66 -15.85
C TRP A 34 1.17 14.32 -16.14
N GLU A 35 1.78 14.96 -17.13
CA GLU A 35 3.20 14.77 -17.42
C GLU A 35 4.08 15.18 -16.24
N ARG A 36 3.73 16.28 -15.55
CA ARG A 36 4.41 16.67 -14.31
C ARG A 36 4.20 15.63 -13.22
N PHE A 37 2.97 15.18 -12.97
CA PHE A 37 2.69 14.17 -11.94
C PHE A 37 3.47 12.87 -12.17
N ILE A 38 3.54 12.36 -13.40
CA ILE A 38 4.34 11.17 -13.73
C ILE A 38 5.83 11.44 -13.53
N SER A 39 6.32 12.63 -13.91
CA SER A 39 7.72 13.00 -13.68
C SER A 39 8.05 13.14 -12.19
N ASP A 40 7.12 13.66 -11.37
CA ASP A 40 7.24 13.72 -9.93
C ASP A 40 7.32 12.29 -9.33
N LEU A 41 6.49 11.36 -9.80
CA LEU A 41 6.55 9.93 -9.43
C LEU A 41 7.89 9.28 -9.80
N GLU A 42 8.46 9.60 -10.97
CA GLU A 42 9.78 9.11 -11.39
C GLU A 42 10.92 9.70 -10.55
N SER A 43 10.70 10.89 -9.97
CA SER A 43 11.66 11.59 -9.12
C SER A 43 11.58 11.21 -7.63
N LEU A 44 10.66 10.33 -7.25
CA LEU A 44 10.53 9.86 -5.87
C LEU A 44 11.85 9.31 -5.32
N PRO A 45 12.10 9.45 -3.99
CA PRO A 45 13.26 8.85 -3.35
C PRO A 45 13.41 7.37 -3.73
N LYS A 46 14.66 6.93 -3.93
CA LYS A 46 14.98 5.59 -4.46
C LYS A 46 14.43 4.45 -3.61
N ASP A 47 14.22 4.69 -2.33
CA ASP A 47 13.70 3.73 -1.36
C ASP A 47 12.18 3.53 -1.47
N ILE A 48 11.45 4.47 -2.08
CA ILE A 48 10.02 4.31 -2.38
C ILE A 48 9.88 3.41 -3.59
N LYS A 49 9.35 2.20 -3.35
CA LYS A 49 9.20 1.16 -4.37
C LYS A 49 7.77 0.76 -4.63
N VAL A 50 6.86 1.05 -3.70
CA VAL A 50 5.46 0.70 -3.85
C VAL A 50 4.61 1.93 -3.60
N ILE A 51 3.62 2.13 -4.47
CA ILE A 51 2.56 3.10 -4.24
C ILE A 51 1.17 2.47 -4.38
N GLY A 52 0.20 3.00 -3.63
CA GLY A 52 -1.22 2.72 -3.81
C GLY A 52 -1.92 3.96 -4.37
N ILE A 53 -2.49 3.85 -5.57
CA ILE A 53 -3.27 4.93 -6.17
C ILE A 53 -4.67 4.91 -5.56
N ASN A 54 -5.02 5.94 -4.80
CA ASN A 54 -6.17 6.01 -3.88
C ASN A 54 -7.25 7.00 -4.37
N ASP A 55 -7.51 7.05 -5.66
CA ASP A 55 -8.50 8.00 -6.19
C ASP A 55 -9.90 7.73 -5.62
N TYR A 56 -10.64 8.82 -5.37
CA TYR A 56 -12.00 8.72 -4.83
C TYR A 56 -12.93 8.05 -5.85
N LEU A 57 -13.56 6.96 -5.43
CA LEU A 57 -14.58 6.17 -6.15
C LEU A 57 -14.16 5.51 -7.47
N PHE A 58 -13.16 6.04 -8.18
CA PHE A 58 -12.87 5.69 -9.56
C PHE A 58 -11.42 5.25 -9.76
N LEU A 59 -11.18 4.43 -10.77
CA LEU A 59 -9.85 3.91 -11.11
C LEU A 59 -9.22 4.60 -12.33
N ASP A 60 -9.79 5.72 -12.80
CA ASP A 60 -9.31 6.42 -14.01
C ASP A 60 -7.84 6.84 -13.90
N GLY A 61 -7.43 7.41 -12.77
CA GLY A 61 -6.04 7.79 -12.54
C GLY A 61 -5.12 6.58 -12.44
N TYR A 62 -5.55 5.51 -11.77
CA TYR A 62 -4.79 4.24 -11.75
C TYR A 62 -4.58 3.68 -13.16
N LYS A 63 -5.64 3.63 -13.99
CA LYS A 63 -5.55 3.18 -15.40
C LYS A 63 -4.50 3.99 -16.15
N LYS A 64 -4.53 5.32 -16.00
CA LYS A 64 -3.60 6.23 -16.67
C LYS A 64 -2.16 6.05 -16.21
N VAL A 65 -1.92 5.89 -14.89
CA VAL A 65 -0.59 5.59 -14.34
C VAL A 65 -0.04 4.27 -14.90
N ILE A 66 -0.87 3.23 -14.97
CA ILE A 66 -0.48 1.93 -15.54
C ILE A 66 -0.17 2.05 -17.04
N ASP A 67 -0.90 2.88 -17.79
CA ASP A 67 -0.61 3.12 -19.21
C ASP A 67 0.74 3.81 -19.41
N TYR A 68 1.14 4.73 -18.54
CA TYR A 68 2.50 5.28 -18.53
C TYR A 68 3.54 4.20 -18.22
N LYS A 69 3.30 3.35 -17.21
CA LYS A 69 4.21 2.25 -16.86
C LYS A 69 4.38 1.25 -18.02
N LYS A 70 3.30 0.90 -18.73
CA LYS A 70 3.34 0.04 -19.93
C LYS A 70 4.14 0.65 -21.08
N LYS A 71 4.22 1.99 -21.16
CA LYS A 71 5.06 2.72 -22.13
C LYS A 71 6.54 2.82 -21.72
N GLY A 72 6.95 2.13 -20.66
CA GLY A 72 8.35 2.07 -20.20
C GLY A 72 8.75 3.18 -19.22
N ARG A 73 7.79 3.94 -18.68
CA ARG A 73 8.01 4.92 -17.61
C ARG A 73 7.86 4.29 -16.22
N LEU A 74 8.17 5.04 -15.16
CA LEU A 74 7.99 4.61 -13.76
C LEU A 74 8.80 3.35 -13.38
N ASN A 75 9.98 3.17 -13.97
CA ASN A 75 10.87 2.02 -13.69
C ASN A 75 11.45 2.03 -12.26
N ASN A 76 11.33 3.17 -11.55
CA ASN A 76 11.75 3.29 -10.17
C ASN A 76 10.79 2.61 -9.18
N LEU A 77 9.54 2.35 -9.59
CA LEU A 77 8.48 1.74 -8.78
C LEU A 77 8.31 0.27 -9.16
N ASP A 78 8.49 -0.63 -8.19
CA ASP A 78 8.36 -2.06 -8.38
C ASP A 78 6.88 -2.47 -8.47
N LEU A 79 6.01 -1.88 -7.63
CA LEU A 79 4.59 -2.20 -7.55
C LEU A 79 3.71 -0.94 -7.50
N ILE A 80 2.58 -0.99 -8.20
CA ILE A 80 1.53 0.05 -8.15
C ILE A 80 0.20 -0.67 -7.91
N LEU A 81 -0.42 -0.43 -6.76
CA LEU A 81 -1.67 -1.07 -6.37
C LEU A 81 -2.89 -0.18 -6.69
N PRO A 82 -3.97 -0.76 -7.23
CA PRO A 82 -5.25 -0.07 -7.33
C PRO A 82 -5.90 0.02 -5.95
N VAL A 83 -6.18 1.23 -5.48
CA VAL A 83 -6.88 1.47 -4.22
C VAL A 83 -8.11 2.33 -4.48
N VAL A 84 -9.26 1.91 -3.98
CA VAL A 84 -10.50 2.69 -4.07
C VAL A 84 -10.73 3.35 -2.72
N GLU A 85 -10.83 4.68 -2.71
CA GLU A 85 -11.22 5.45 -1.54
C GLU A 85 -12.72 5.79 -1.55
N LEU A 86 -13.39 5.45 -0.44
CA LEU A 86 -14.81 5.62 -0.23
C LEU A 86 -15.05 6.42 1.06
N ARG A 87 -16.20 7.10 1.16
CA ARG A 87 -16.65 7.75 2.40
C ARG A 87 -17.76 6.94 3.04
N LEU A 88 -17.56 6.54 4.30
CA LEU A 88 -18.59 5.82 5.05
C LEU A 88 -19.71 6.73 5.51
N ALA A 89 -20.93 6.22 5.45
CA ALA A 89 -22.10 6.81 6.09
C ALA A 89 -21.97 6.76 7.61
N ARG A 90 -22.60 7.73 8.28
CA ARG A 90 -22.73 7.73 9.73
C ARG A 90 -24.20 7.81 10.10
N PHE A 91 -24.58 7.03 11.10
CA PHE A 91 -25.74 7.28 11.94
C PHE A 91 -25.26 7.90 13.25
N CYS A 92 -25.39 9.22 13.48
CA CYS A 92 -25.37 9.83 14.84
C CYS A 92 -25.53 11.36 14.83
N GLY A 93 -26.75 11.90 14.93
CA GLY A 93 -27.07 13.17 15.64
C GLY A 93 -26.54 14.54 15.15
N ASN A 94 -27.30 15.22 14.30
CA ASN A 94 -27.49 16.69 14.16
C ASN A 94 -26.34 17.72 14.09
N LYS A 95 -25.06 17.40 13.80
CA LYS A 95 -24.07 18.45 13.46
C LYS A 95 -23.10 18.02 12.34
N GLN A 96 -22.77 18.95 11.45
CA GLN A 96 -21.87 18.79 10.29
C GLN A 96 -20.75 17.78 10.56
N PHE A 97 -20.86 16.62 9.92
CA PHE A 97 -20.02 15.46 10.17
C PHE A 97 -18.84 15.42 9.21
N LYS A 98 -17.64 15.19 9.74
CA LYS A 98 -16.55 14.60 8.96
C LYS A 98 -16.79 13.08 8.83
N ARG A 99 -16.43 12.56 7.67
CA ARG A 99 -16.72 11.21 7.18
C ARG A 99 -15.46 10.38 7.25
N ILE A 100 -15.60 9.11 7.60
CA ILE A 100 -14.45 8.20 7.64
C ILE A 100 -14.11 7.81 6.21
N ASN A 101 -12.86 8.04 5.83
CA ASN A 101 -12.31 7.52 4.60
C ASN A 101 -12.03 6.02 4.79
N TYR A 102 -12.54 5.21 3.86
CA TYR A 102 -12.41 3.76 3.83
C TYR A 102 -11.74 3.38 2.53
N HIS A 103 -10.66 2.62 2.63
CA HIS A 103 -9.78 2.30 1.52
C HIS A 103 -9.85 0.80 1.26
N ILE A 104 -9.95 0.43 -0.02
CA ILE A 104 -9.90 -0.98 -0.44
C ILE A 104 -8.72 -1.14 -1.39
N ILE A 105 -7.69 -1.80 -0.90
CA ILE A 105 -6.43 -2.05 -1.60
C ILE A 105 -6.60 -3.36 -2.36
N PHE A 106 -6.80 -3.29 -3.67
CA PHE A 106 -6.96 -4.45 -4.52
C PHE A 106 -5.60 -5.00 -4.99
N SER A 107 -5.54 -6.30 -5.22
CA SER A 107 -4.39 -6.94 -5.84
C SER A 107 -4.19 -6.42 -7.27
N ASN A 108 -2.95 -6.15 -7.65
CA ASN A 108 -2.57 -5.78 -9.01
C ASN A 108 -2.78 -6.89 -10.05
N GLU A 109 -3.18 -8.09 -9.62
CA GLU A 109 -3.60 -9.19 -10.51
C GLU A 109 -5.06 -9.05 -10.98
N LEU A 110 -5.85 -8.21 -10.31
CA LEU A 110 -7.20 -7.89 -10.75
C LEU A 110 -7.16 -6.84 -11.85
N SER A 111 -7.94 -7.06 -12.91
CA SER A 111 -8.15 -6.01 -13.90
C SER A 111 -9.08 -4.93 -13.33
N THR A 112 -8.87 -3.69 -13.78
CA THR A 112 -9.73 -2.55 -13.42
C THR A 112 -11.19 -2.80 -13.82
N ASP A 113 -11.43 -3.47 -14.95
CA ASP A 113 -12.75 -3.92 -15.39
C ASP A 113 -13.45 -4.83 -14.37
N VAL A 114 -12.73 -5.75 -13.73
CA VAL A 114 -13.30 -6.64 -12.70
C VAL A 114 -13.66 -5.83 -11.48
N ILE A 115 -12.78 -4.95 -11.01
CA ILE A 115 -13.06 -4.09 -9.84
C ILE A 115 -14.26 -3.19 -10.14
N GLU A 116 -14.33 -2.56 -11.31
CA GLU A 116 -15.43 -1.68 -11.68
C GLU A 116 -16.76 -2.43 -11.80
N LYS A 117 -16.79 -3.53 -12.56
CA LYS A 117 -18.04 -4.25 -12.87
C LYS A 117 -18.55 -5.07 -11.69
N GLN A 118 -17.64 -5.69 -10.93
CA GLN A 118 -18.00 -6.62 -9.84
C GLN A 118 -18.07 -5.96 -8.47
N PHE A 119 -17.46 -4.78 -8.30
CA PHE A 119 -17.52 -4.05 -7.04
C PHE A 119 -18.20 -2.69 -7.21
N LEU A 120 -17.59 -1.71 -7.89
CA LEU A 120 -18.10 -0.32 -7.93
C LEU A 120 -19.53 -0.20 -8.47
N ASN A 121 -19.83 -0.90 -9.56
CA ASN A 121 -21.16 -0.89 -10.18
C ASN A 121 -22.20 -1.68 -9.36
N THR A 122 -21.79 -2.43 -8.34
CA THR A 122 -22.72 -3.14 -7.45
C THR A 122 -23.06 -2.34 -6.20
N LEU A 123 -22.27 -1.31 -5.90
CA LEU A 123 -22.56 -0.38 -4.83
C LEU A 123 -23.76 0.49 -5.25
N SER A 124 -24.89 0.24 -4.61
CA SER A 124 -26.03 1.15 -4.63
C SER A 124 -26.00 1.99 -3.36
N SER A 125 -26.19 3.30 -3.50
CA SER A 125 -26.53 4.16 -2.37
C SER A 125 -27.98 4.58 -2.50
N SER A 126 -28.77 4.33 -1.46
CA SER A 126 -30.12 4.87 -1.33
C SER A 126 -30.05 6.16 -0.52
N TYR A 127 -30.20 7.32 -1.17
CA TYR A 127 -30.15 8.61 -0.47
C TYR A 127 -31.55 9.19 -0.28
N LYS A 128 -31.92 9.54 0.96
CA LYS A 128 -33.15 10.29 1.26
C LYS A 128 -32.84 11.79 1.27
N LEU A 129 -33.32 12.53 0.27
CA LEU A 129 -33.10 13.98 0.16
C LEU A 129 -33.92 14.79 1.17
N ASP A 130 -34.97 14.20 1.74
CA ASP A 130 -35.88 14.86 2.67
C ASP A 130 -36.31 13.88 3.78
N PRO A 131 -36.05 14.17 5.08
CA PRO A 131 -36.49 13.34 6.19
C PRO A 131 -38.00 13.26 6.36
N GLU A 132 -38.77 14.25 5.86
CA GLU A 132 -40.22 14.35 6.05
C GLU A 132 -41.04 13.82 4.86
N SER A 133 -40.46 13.73 3.67
CA SER A 133 -41.11 13.14 2.50
C SER A 133 -40.49 11.80 2.09
N ASN A 134 -41.26 10.71 2.22
CA ASN A 134 -40.90 9.36 1.76
C ASN A 134 -40.81 9.23 0.22
N GLN A 135 -40.68 10.32 -0.54
CA GLN A 135 -40.86 10.34 -2.00
C GLN A 135 -39.60 10.59 -2.83
N THR A 136 -38.47 10.95 -2.23
CA THR A 136 -37.21 11.18 -2.98
C THR A 136 -36.07 10.32 -2.43
N SER A 137 -36.21 9.01 -2.57
CA SER A 137 -35.06 8.09 -2.55
C SER A 137 -34.35 8.16 -3.90
N TRP A 138 -33.07 8.51 -3.89
CA TRP A 138 -32.22 8.28 -5.06
C TRP A 138 -31.61 6.89 -4.95
N ASP A 139 -31.94 6.02 -5.91
CA ASP A 139 -31.31 4.71 -6.10
C ASP A 139 -30.57 4.74 -7.43
N GLY A 140 -29.23 4.65 -7.39
CA GLY A 140 -28.45 4.57 -8.62
C GLY A 140 -27.04 4.04 -8.39
N PHE A 141 -26.43 3.59 -9.50
CA PHE A 141 -25.05 3.13 -9.53
C PHE A 141 -24.07 4.29 -9.35
N ILE A 142 -22.91 4.03 -8.75
CA ILE A 142 -21.85 5.01 -8.60
C ILE A 142 -21.18 5.24 -9.97
N THR A 143 -21.62 6.27 -10.68
CA THR A 143 -21.02 6.75 -11.92
C THR A 143 -20.80 8.26 -11.84
N LYS A 144 -19.88 8.81 -12.63
CA LYS A 144 -19.58 10.24 -12.64
C LYS A 144 -20.82 11.07 -13.01
N GLU A 145 -21.60 10.59 -13.98
CA GLU A 145 -22.85 11.19 -14.41
C GLU A 145 -23.89 11.21 -13.28
N ASN A 146 -23.99 10.11 -12.53
CA ASN A 146 -24.92 10.01 -11.41
C ASN A 146 -24.51 10.89 -10.22
N LEU A 147 -23.21 11.04 -9.95
CA LEU A 147 -22.72 11.99 -8.96
C LEU A 147 -23.06 13.43 -9.35
N ILE A 148 -22.85 13.80 -10.61
CA ILE A 148 -23.21 15.14 -11.13
C ILE A 148 -24.71 15.38 -10.94
N ARG A 149 -25.56 14.43 -11.33
CA ARG A 149 -27.02 14.51 -11.14
C ARG A 149 -27.42 14.64 -9.67
N LEU A 150 -26.76 13.91 -8.77
CA LEU A 150 -26.99 14.02 -7.33
C LEU A 150 -26.64 15.43 -6.83
N GLY A 151 -25.48 15.96 -7.21
CA GLY A 151 -25.07 17.32 -6.85
C GLY A 151 -25.98 18.40 -7.42
N GLU A 152 -26.43 18.27 -8.68
CA GLU A 152 -27.41 19.18 -9.29
C GLU A 152 -28.71 19.21 -8.48
N LYS A 153 -29.21 18.04 -8.06
CA LYS A 153 -30.40 17.96 -7.20
C LYS A 153 -30.18 18.66 -5.87
N ILE A 154 -29.04 18.42 -5.22
CA ILE A 154 -28.70 19.06 -3.93
C ILE A 154 -28.64 20.58 -4.08
N ILE A 155 -27.90 21.09 -5.08
CA ILE A 155 -27.78 22.53 -5.35
C ILE A 155 -29.16 23.12 -5.71
N SER A 156 -30.02 22.39 -6.43
CA SER A 156 -31.36 22.89 -6.76
C SER A 156 -32.30 22.96 -5.55
N SER A 157 -32.11 22.08 -4.57
CA SER A 157 -32.95 21.96 -3.35
C SER A 157 -32.68 23.06 -2.32
N VAL A 158 -31.53 23.74 -2.39
CA VAL A 158 -31.21 24.84 -1.48
C VAL A 158 -31.74 26.18 -1.96
N PRO A 159 -32.05 27.12 -1.04
CA PRO A 159 -32.49 28.47 -1.38
C PRO A 159 -31.56 29.17 -2.37
N GLU A 160 -32.13 29.93 -3.30
CA GLU A 160 -31.40 30.54 -4.42
C GLU A 160 -30.25 31.45 -3.97
N ASP A 161 -30.44 32.18 -2.87
CA ASP A 161 -29.42 33.05 -2.25
C ASP A 161 -28.24 32.28 -1.64
N LYS A 162 -28.38 30.96 -1.43
CA LYS A 162 -27.34 30.07 -0.88
C LYS A 162 -26.65 29.22 -1.94
N ARG A 163 -27.21 29.11 -3.15
CA ARG A 163 -26.63 28.28 -4.22
C ARG A 163 -25.20 28.67 -4.58
N GLY A 164 -24.87 29.96 -4.52
CA GLY A 164 -23.51 30.47 -4.79
C GLY A 164 -22.43 30.01 -3.80
N MET A 165 -22.79 29.35 -2.69
CA MET A 165 -21.86 28.80 -1.71
C MET A 165 -21.38 27.38 -2.04
N TYR A 166 -22.05 26.70 -2.96
CA TYR A 166 -21.75 25.32 -3.33
C TYR A 166 -20.72 25.24 -4.46
N LYS A 167 -19.94 24.16 -4.50
CA LYS A 167 -18.94 23.89 -5.54
C LYS A 167 -19.61 23.29 -6.79
N SER A 168 -18.82 22.66 -7.66
CA SER A 168 -19.36 21.99 -8.84
C SER A 168 -20.30 20.84 -8.44
N PRO A 169 -21.31 20.51 -9.27
CA PRO A 169 -22.21 19.40 -8.98
C PRO A 169 -21.50 18.06 -8.75
N LEU A 170 -20.38 17.79 -9.43
CA LEU A 170 -19.59 16.58 -9.18
C LEU A 170 -19.07 16.55 -7.74
N ILE A 171 -18.48 17.66 -7.27
CA ILE A 171 -17.93 17.76 -5.93
C ILE A 171 -19.05 17.69 -4.89
N GLU A 172 -20.18 18.34 -5.12
CA GLU A 172 -21.30 18.27 -4.18
C GLU A 172 -21.97 16.90 -4.14
N GLY A 173 -22.12 16.23 -5.29
CA GLY A 173 -22.60 14.85 -5.35
C GLY A 173 -21.67 13.91 -4.59
N PHE A 174 -20.36 14.01 -4.83
CA PHE A 174 -19.35 13.25 -4.10
C PHE A 174 -19.35 13.56 -2.60
N ASN A 175 -19.37 14.84 -2.24
CA ASN A 175 -19.50 15.34 -0.88
C ASN A 175 -20.83 15.01 -0.24
N ASN A 176 -21.75 14.30 -0.87
CA ASN A 176 -22.99 13.83 -0.24
C ASN A 176 -23.24 12.34 -0.46
N LEU A 177 -22.45 11.69 -1.31
CA LEU A 177 -22.42 10.24 -1.41
C LEU A 177 -21.74 9.67 -0.17
N ASN A 178 -22.47 8.83 0.56
CA ASN A 178 -21.95 8.03 1.65
C ASN A 178 -22.38 6.58 1.46
N LEU A 179 -21.53 5.66 1.89
CA LEU A 179 -21.75 4.24 1.76
C LEU A 179 -21.77 3.54 3.11
N GLU A 180 -22.73 2.65 3.29
CA GLU A 180 -22.76 1.77 4.46
C GLU A 180 -21.67 0.71 4.34
N ILE A 181 -20.96 0.44 5.43
CA ILE A 181 -19.90 -0.58 5.47
C ILE A 181 -20.43 -1.96 5.10
N ASP A 182 -21.67 -2.28 5.49
CA ASP A 182 -22.32 -3.54 5.14
C ASP A 182 -22.58 -3.66 3.64
N SER A 183 -22.89 -2.57 2.95
CA SER A 183 -23.05 -2.56 1.49
C SER A 183 -21.73 -2.87 0.79
N ILE A 184 -20.63 -2.28 1.28
CA ILE A 184 -19.27 -2.54 0.79
C ILE A 184 -18.88 -4.01 1.01
N ASN A 185 -19.06 -4.52 2.22
CA ASN A 185 -18.76 -5.90 2.58
C ASN A 185 -19.61 -6.90 1.78
N GLN A 186 -20.89 -6.59 1.54
CA GLN A 186 -21.76 -7.40 0.69
C GLN A 186 -21.30 -7.40 -0.76
N ALA A 187 -20.89 -6.26 -1.31
CA ALA A 187 -20.36 -6.18 -2.67
C ALA A 187 -19.10 -7.06 -2.85
N LEU A 188 -18.15 -6.96 -1.91
CA LEU A 188 -16.93 -7.77 -1.92
C LEU A 188 -17.22 -9.27 -1.73
N SER A 189 -18.10 -9.63 -0.80
CA SER A 189 -18.41 -11.04 -0.48
C SER A 189 -19.27 -11.74 -1.53
N LYS A 190 -20.20 -11.03 -2.20
CA LYS A 190 -21.00 -11.60 -3.29
C LYS A 190 -20.14 -11.98 -4.50
N ALA A 191 -19.09 -11.20 -4.78
CA ALA A 191 -18.13 -11.46 -5.85
C ALA A 191 -16.90 -12.24 -5.36
N LYS A 192 -17.07 -13.15 -4.38
CA LYS A 192 -15.98 -13.96 -3.78
C LYS A 192 -15.11 -14.67 -4.82
N THR A 193 -15.69 -15.18 -5.90
CA THR A 193 -14.95 -15.81 -7.01
C THR A 193 -13.83 -14.94 -7.57
N PHE A 194 -13.99 -13.62 -7.52
CA PHE A 194 -12.99 -12.66 -8.00
C PHE A 194 -12.12 -12.10 -6.88
N PHE A 195 -12.70 -11.82 -5.72
CA PHE A 195 -12.04 -11.02 -4.68
C PHE A 195 -11.41 -11.81 -3.53
N ASP A 196 -11.64 -13.13 -3.41
CA ASP A 196 -11.11 -13.92 -2.29
C ASP A 196 -9.57 -13.86 -2.21
N GLY A 197 -9.05 -13.33 -1.10
CA GLY A 197 -7.61 -13.12 -0.90
C GLY A 197 -6.95 -12.12 -1.87
N LYS A 198 -7.74 -11.30 -2.58
CA LYS A 198 -7.30 -10.31 -3.59
C LYS A 198 -7.61 -8.85 -3.22
N TYR A 199 -8.02 -8.59 -1.98
CA TYR A 199 -8.12 -7.22 -1.45
C TYR A 199 -7.72 -7.18 0.02
N LEU A 200 -7.35 -6.00 0.49
CA LEU A 200 -7.17 -5.62 1.88
C LEU A 200 -7.90 -4.30 2.11
N THR A 201 -8.18 -3.99 3.37
CA THR A 201 -9.00 -2.84 3.75
C THR A 201 -8.28 -1.95 4.75
N ALA A 202 -8.53 -0.64 4.69
CA ALA A 202 -7.99 0.31 5.65
C ALA A 202 -8.98 1.43 5.95
N ILE A 203 -8.77 2.13 7.06
CA ILE A 203 -9.50 3.38 7.38
C ILE A 203 -8.55 4.53 7.69
N GLY A 204 -9.01 5.75 7.40
CA GLY A 204 -8.35 6.99 7.83
C GLY A 204 -8.46 7.19 9.35
N LYS A 205 -7.31 7.29 10.02
CA LYS A 205 -7.21 7.45 11.48
C LYS A 205 -7.74 8.81 11.95
N THR A 206 -7.45 9.88 11.21
CA THR A 206 -7.82 11.26 11.57
C THR A 206 -9.33 11.40 11.66
N GLU A 207 -10.03 10.93 10.63
CA GLU A 207 -11.48 10.96 10.53
C GLU A 207 -12.12 10.01 11.55
N TRP A 208 -11.50 8.85 11.78
CA TRP A 208 -11.95 7.92 12.81
C TRP A 208 -11.82 8.50 14.23
N ASP A 209 -10.72 9.20 14.54
CA ASP A 209 -10.46 9.80 15.86
C ASP A 209 -11.54 10.81 16.25
N GLU A 210 -12.08 11.55 15.29
CA GLU A 210 -13.14 12.54 15.49
C GLU A 210 -14.51 11.94 15.86
N LEU A 211 -14.69 10.63 15.70
CA LEU A 211 -15.86 9.95 16.24
C LEU A 211 -15.84 10.03 17.77
N LYS A 212 -16.95 10.45 18.37
CA LYS A 212 -17.07 10.53 19.83
C LYS A 212 -17.16 9.13 20.45
N TRP A 213 -16.65 9.00 21.66
CA TRP A 213 -16.88 7.85 22.51
C TRP A 213 -18.16 8.10 23.33
N ASP A 214 -19.33 8.09 22.68
CA ASP A 214 -20.63 8.16 23.38
C ASP A 214 -21.32 6.79 23.41
N ASP A 215 -22.27 6.62 24.34
CA ASP A 215 -22.94 5.34 24.60
C ASP A 215 -23.66 4.75 23.38
N THR A 216 -24.00 5.58 22.39
CA THR A 216 -24.69 5.18 21.16
C THR A 216 -23.75 4.81 20.00
N SER A 217 -22.53 5.33 19.96
CA SER A 217 -21.59 5.15 18.82
C SER A 217 -20.32 4.35 19.16
N ILE A 218 -20.09 4.02 20.43
CA ILE A 218 -18.89 3.28 20.87
C ILE A 218 -18.73 1.92 20.16
N ALA A 219 -19.83 1.20 20.00
CA ALA A 219 -19.83 -0.12 19.36
C ALA A 219 -19.48 -0.01 17.87
N GLU A 220 -20.07 0.96 17.16
CA GLU A 220 -19.82 1.20 15.75
C GLU A 220 -18.38 1.70 15.50
N LYS A 221 -17.91 2.69 16.29
CA LYS A 221 -16.53 3.20 16.22
C LYS A 221 -15.51 2.07 16.36
N LYS A 222 -15.68 1.16 17.34
CA LYS A 222 -14.80 0.00 17.53
C LYS A 222 -14.95 -1.04 16.43
N THR A 223 -16.18 -1.31 15.99
CA THR A 223 -16.45 -2.30 14.95
C THR A 223 -15.76 -1.92 13.65
N ILE A 224 -15.89 -0.67 13.20
CA ILE A 224 -15.30 -0.20 11.93
C ILE A 224 -13.78 -0.40 11.93
N ILE A 225 -13.06 0.14 12.92
CA ILE A 225 -11.59 0.06 12.96
C ILE A 225 -11.07 -1.37 13.16
N ASN A 226 -11.79 -2.21 13.90
CA ASN A 226 -11.37 -3.60 14.12
C ASN A 226 -11.72 -4.52 12.95
N SER A 227 -12.63 -4.10 12.07
CA SER A 227 -13.02 -4.86 10.88
C SER A 227 -12.04 -4.74 9.70
N VAL A 228 -11.11 -3.77 9.75
CA VAL A 228 -10.14 -3.54 8.67
C VAL A 228 -8.78 -4.15 8.93
N ASP A 229 -7.98 -4.28 7.87
CA ASP A 229 -6.63 -4.84 7.93
C ASP A 229 -5.61 -3.81 8.45
N PHE A 230 -5.67 -2.58 7.93
CA PHE A 230 -4.77 -1.48 8.27
C PHE A 230 -5.49 -0.23 8.76
N VAL A 231 -4.73 0.67 9.39
CA VAL A 231 -5.16 2.04 9.69
C VAL A 231 -4.18 2.99 8.98
N PHE A 232 -4.68 3.98 8.26
CA PHE A 232 -3.86 4.98 7.57
C PHE A 232 -3.80 6.29 8.33
N THR A 233 -2.65 6.94 8.30
CA THR A 233 -2.44 8.28 8.83
C THR A 233 -1.46 9.03 7.93
N ALA A 234 -1.62 10.34 7.81
CA ALA A 234 -0.65 11.22 7.15
C ALA A 234 0.01 12.11 8.21
N SER A 235 1.01 11.55 8.90
CA SER A 235 1.62 12.16 10.08
C SER A 235 2.72 13.14 9.68
N GLU A 236 2.73 14.34 10.28
CA GLU A 236 3.79 15.33 9.99
C GLU A 236 5.15 14.96 10.61
N SER A 237 5.18 14.02 11.56
CA SER A 237 6.42 13.57 12.22
C SER A 237 6.25 12.19 12.85
N VAL A 238 7.39 11.51 13.07
CA VAL A 238 7.46 10.23 13.80
C VAL A 238 6.87 10.35 15.21
N GLU A 239 7.03 11.50 15.87
CA GLU A 239 6.44 11.74 17.20
C GLU A 239 4.92 11.78 17.17
N LYS A 240 4.32 12.45 16.17
CA LYS A 240 2.86 12.48 15.99
C LYS A 240 2.34 11.10 15.62
N TYR A 241 3.06 10.38 14.76
CA TYR A 241 2.75 8.99 14.42
C TYR A 241 2.72 8.11 15.68
N ASN A 242 3.76 8.15 16.52
CA ASN A 242 3.86 7.33 17.74
C ASN A 242 2.71 7.64 18.71
N LYS A 243 2.39 8.93 18.93
CA LYS A 243 1.21 9.31 19.72
C LYS A 243 -0.09 8.74 19.14
N GLY A 244 -0.21 8.72 17.82
CA GLY A 244 -1.33 8.10 17.11
C GLY A 244 -1.41 6.59 17.38
N LYS A 245 -0.29 5.88 17.24
CA LYS A 245 -0.19 4.43 17.50
C LYS A 245 -0.50 4.09 18.97
N ASP A 246 0.08 4.84 19.91
CA ASP A 246 -0.15 4.67 21.35
C ASP A 246 -1.62 4.87 21.73
N SER A 247 -2.29 5.84 21.10
CA SER A 247 -3.74 6.05 21.28
C SER A 247 -4.54 4.82 20.85
N LEU A 248 -4.23 4.22 19.69
CA LEU A 248 -4.91 3.01 19.21
C LEU A 248 -4.69 1.83 20.18
N ILE A 249 -3.45 1.63 20.62
CA ILE A 249 -3.09 0.58 21.59
C ILE A 249 -3.86 0.78 22.91
N LYS A 250 -3.84 2.00 23.46
CA LYS A 250 -4.52 2.33 24.72
C LYS A 250 -6.03 2.11 24.63
N ASN A 251 -6.63 2.36 23.48
CA ASN A 251 -8.06 2.14 23.25
C ASN A 251 -8.43 0.68 22.95
N GLY A 252 -7.44 -0.22 22.82
CA GLY A 252 -7.65 -1.64 22.56
C GLY A 252 -8.30 -1.91 21.20
N VAL A 253 -7.88 -1.16 20.18
CA VAL A 253 -8.37 -1.28 18.79
C VAL A 253 -7.23 -1.64 17.84
N LYS A 254 -7.56 -1.97 16.57
CA LYS A 254 -6.58 -2.22 15.51
C LYS A 254 -5.51 -1.13 15.49
N CYS A 255 -4.26 -1.56 15.61
CA CYS A 255 -3.10 -0.66 15.74
C CYS A 255 -2.00 -0.95 14.70
N ILE A 256 -2.32 -1.70 13.64
CA ILE A 256 -1.46 -1.82 12.45
C ILE A 256 -1.60 -0.52 11.65
N LEU A 257 -0.96 0.52 12.17
CA LEU A 257 -0.97 1.87 11.64
C LEU A 257 0.14 2.00 10.59
N LEU A 258 -0.20 2.51 9.42
CA LEU A 258 0.75 2.85 8.37
C LEU A 258 0.71 4.36 8.16
N ASP A 259 1.89 4.98 8.13
CA ASP A 259 2.04 6.35 7.66
C ASP A 259 2.00 6.35 6.12
N CYS A 260 1.18 7.19 5.53
CA CYS A 260 1.09 7.36 4.08
C CYS A 260 1.09 8.85 3.76
N SER A 261 1.38 9.22 2.51
CA SER A 261 1.49 10.63 2.16
C SER A 261 0.16 11.34 2.06
N ASP A 262 -0.95 10.61 1.85
CA ASP A 262 -2.26 11.19 1.50
C ASP A 262 -2.10 12.24 0.39
N SER A 263 -1.26 11.92 -0.61
CA SER A 263 -0.69 12.98 -1.43
C SER A 263 -1.73 13.58 -2.37
N HIS A 264 -1.95 14.88 -2.22
CA HIS A 264 -2.78 15.69 -3.10
C HIS A 264 -1.95 16.76 -3.84
N ASN A 265 -0.67 16.91 -3.51
CA ASN A 265 0.21 17.98 -4.01
C ASN A 265 1.46 17.41 -4.69
N ASN A 266 2.01 18.19 -5.63
CA ASN A 266 3.31 17.91 -6.26
C ASN A 266 4.44 17.76 -5.23
N ILE A 267 5.49 17.01 -5.60
CA ILE A 267 6.62 16.65 -4.71
C ILE A 267 7.37 17.86 -4.14
N ASP A 268 7.35 19.00 -4.84
CA ASP A 268 8.03 20.24 -4.48
C ASP A 268 7.21 21.15 -3.55
N CYS A 269 5.96 20.79 -3.23
CA CYS A 269 5.10 21.56 -2.32
C CYS A 269 5.51 21.40 -0.85
N LYS A 270 6.66 21.96 -0.47
CA LYS A 270 7.29 21.78 0.85
C LYS A 270 6.43 22.20 2.05
N THR A 271 5.47 23.10 1.83
CA THR A 271 4.53 23.58 2.85
C THR A 271 3.38 22.62 3.11
N SER A 272 3.15 21.65 2.21
CA SER A 272 2.14 20.62 2.38
C SER A 272 2.77 19.37 2.95
N LYS A 273 2.16 18.84 4.03
CA LYS A 273 2.46 17.48 4.51
C LYS A 273 1.92 16.42 3.54
N ASP A 274 0.86 16.76 2.80
CA ASP A 274 0.14 15.92 1.86
C ASP A 274 0.73 16.06 0.44
N ARG A 275 2.06 16.00 0.36
CA ARG A 275 2.82 16.06 -0.89
C ARG A 275 3.33 14.68 -1.27
N LEU A 276 3.47 14.47 -2.57
CA LEU A 276 3.99 13.22 -3.11
C LEU A 276 5.33 12.84 -2.44
N GLY A 277 5.46 11.58 -2.04
CA GLY A 277 6.69 11.03 -1.46
C GLY A 277 6.94 11.38 0.00
N ASN A 278 6.03 12.08 0.68
CA ASN A 278 6.10 12.34 2.11
C ASN A 278 5.50 11.18 2.92
N CYS A 279 6.15 10.02 2.87
CA CYS A 279 5.73 8.80 3.56
C CYS A 279 6.92 8.21 4.35
N LEU A 280 6.68 7.85 5.61
CA LEU A 280 7.71 7.32 6.52
C LEU A 280 7.63 5.80 6.72
N THR A 281 6.73 5.12 6.02
CA THR A 281 6.47 3.68 6.22
C THR A 281 7.43 2.80 5.42
N TRP A 282 8.32 2.13 6.14
CA TRP A 282 9.14 1.05 5.63
C TRP A 282 8.47 -0.30 5.90
N LEU A 283 8.24 -1.08 4.85
CA LEU A 283 7.76 -2.45 4.96
C LEU A 283 8.84 -3.44 4.55
N LYS A 284 9.05 -4.48 5.37
CA LYS A 284 9.93 -5.60 5.07
C LYS A 284 9.17 -6.70 4.33
N ALA A 285 9.10 -6.56 3.02
CA ALA A 285 8.40 -7.47 2.15
C ALA A 285 8.92 -7.38 0.71
N ASP A 286 8.67 -8.44 -0.07
CA ASP A 286 8.74 -8.36 -1.52
C ASP A 286 7.65 -7.41 -2.02
N PRO A 287 7.94 -6.50 -2.99
CA PRO A 287 6.97 -5.55 -3.54
C PRO A 287 5.92 -6.27 -4.40
N THR A 288 5.03 -6.98 -3.73
CA THR A 288 3.92 -7.77 -4.26
C THR A 288 2.72 -7.65 -3.32
N PHE A 289 1.51 -7.88 -3.83
CA PHE A 289 0.32 -7.90 -2.96
C PHE A 289 0.41 -8.96 -1.85
N ASP A 290 0.98 -10.13 -2.13
CA ASP A 290 1.21 -11.16 -1.11
C ASP A 290 2.24 -10.73 -0.05
N GLY A 291 3.26 -9.96 -0.45
CA GLY A 291 4.19 -9.33 0.48
C GLY A 291 3.49 -8.38 1.45
N LEU A 292 2.50 -7.61 0.99
CA LEU A 292 1.67 -6.77 1.86
C LEU A 292 0.82 -7.62 2.84
N LYS A 293 0.28 -8.75 2.39
CA LYS A 293 -0.42 -9.68 3.29
C LYS A 293 0.49 -10.26 4.37
N GLN A 294 1.77 -10.51 4.06
CA GLN A 294 2.72 -10.99 5.07
C GLN A 294 2.97 -9.97 6.19
N VAL A 295 2.89 -8.67 5.90
CA VAL A 295 3.03 -7.60 6.89
C VAL A 295 1.95 -7.70 7.98
N LEU A 296 0.75 -8.19 7.66
CA LEU A 296 -0.33 -8.39 8.64
C LEU A 296 -0.06 -9.53 9.62
N ILE A 297 0.77 -10.52 9.24
CA ILE A 297 1.06 -11.70 10.07
C ILE A 297 2.10 -11.34 11.15
N GLU A 298 3.13 -10.56 10.78
CA GLU A 298 4.26 -10.19 11.65
C GLU A 298 4.50 -8.67 11.63
N PRO A 299 3.51 -7.84 12.02
CA PRO A 299 3.60 -6.39 11.85
C PRO A 299 4.75 -5.75 12.64
N ASP A 300 5.07 -6.28 13.83
CA ASP A 300 6.12 -5.72 14.68
C ASP A 300 7.52 -5.89 14.08
N ASP A 301 7.76 -6.95 13.30
CA ASP A 301 9.05 -7.23 12.65
C ASP A 301 9.12 -6.70 11.22
N ARG A 302 7.99 -6.27 10.65
CA ARG A 302 7.86 -5.90 9.23
C ARG A 302 7.45 -4.47 8.98
N ILE A 303 7.08 -3.70 9.99
CA ILE A 303 6.72 -2.29 9.88
C ILE A 303 7.74 -1.46 10.67
N PHE A 304 8.40 -0.54 9.98
CA PHE A 304 9.25 0.47 10.60
C PHE A 304 8.82 1.85 10.13
N ILE A 305 8.75 2.81 11.05
CA ILE A 305 8.34 4.19 10.74
C ILE A 305 9.48 5.14 11.09
N GLY A 306 9.95 5.88 10.10
CA GLY A 306 11.01 6.86 10.27
C GLY A 306 11.83 7.03 9.00
N GLU A 307 12.94 7.77 9.12
CA GLU A 307 13.79 8.10 7.98
C GLU A 307 14.44 6.85 7.37
N ARG A 308 14.96 5.94 8.21
CA ARG A 308 15.71 4.76 7.76
C ARG A 308 15.75 3.68 8.85
N PRO A 309 15.47 2.40 8.55
CA PRO A 309 15.62 1.30 9.49
C PRO A 309 17.03 1.18 10.06
N GLN A 310 17.13 0.96 11.39
CA GLN A 310 18.40 0.85 12.12
C GLN A 310 19.33 -0.25 11.58
N LEU A 311 18.76 -1.28 10.94
CA LEU A 311 19.50 -2.34 10.27
C LEU A 311 20.53 -1.79 9.29
N PHE A 312 20.18 -0.76 8.52
CA PHE A 312 21.08 -0.21 7.51
C PHE A 312 22.33 0.40 8.14
N ASP A 313 22.20 1.15 9.23
CA ASP A 313 23.35 1.68 9.98
C ASP A 313 24.20 0.55 10.57
N ASN A 314 23.57 -0.52 11.06
CA ASN A 314 24.27 -1.66 11.64
C ASN A 314 25.14 -2.36 10.59
N ILE A 315 24.64 -2.50 9.35
CA ILE A 315 25.36 -3.04 8.20
C ILE A 315 26.53 -2.12 7.82
N GLU A 316 26.28 -0.82 7.71
CA GLU A 316 27.30 0.15 7.31
C GLU A 316 28.45 0.25 8.32
N LYS A 317 28.14 0.19 9.63
CA LYS A 317 29.14 0.20 10.71
C LYS A 317 29.90 -1.12 10.86
N ASN A 318 29.31 -2.25 10.44
CA ASN A 318 29.89 -3.58 10.63
C ASN A 318 29.97 -4.38 9.32
N LYS A 319 30.45 -3.77 8.23
CA LYS A 319 30.47 -4.41 6.89
C LYS A 319 31.11 -5.80 6.87
N THR A 320 32.10 -6.06 7.72
CA THR A 320 32.79 -7.36 7.82
C THR A 320 31.97 -8.48 8.45
N LYS A 321 30.83 -8.16 9.09
CA LYS A 321 29.93 -9.13 9.73
C LYS A 321 28.81 -9.63 8.83
N TYR A 322 28.60 -9.02 7.66
CA TYR A 322 27.52 -9.36 6.75
C TYR A 322 28.07 -9.90 5.45
N ILE A 323 27.63 -11.10 5.08
CA ILE A 323 27.92 -11.69 3.77
C ILE A 323 27.06 -10.97 2.73
N ASP A 324 27.67 -10.57 1.61
CA ASP A 324 26.96 -9.93 0.50
C ASP A 324 26.50 -10.93 -0.55
N LYS A 325 27.45 -11.69 -1.05
CA LYS A 325 27.20 -12.77 -1.99
C LYS A 325 28.25 -13.85 -1.81
N LEU A 326 27.88 -15.07 -2.16
CA LEU A 326 28.80 -16.17 -2.37
C LEU A 326 29.00 -16.34 -3.88
N THR A 327 30.24 -16.19 -4.34
CA THR A 327 30.62 -16.48 -5.73
C THR A 327 31.42 -17.77 -5.76
N ILE A 328 30.96 -18.75 -6.54
CA ILE A 328 31.60 -20.05 -6.70
C ILE A 328 31.95 -20.25 -8.17
N ASN A 329 33.25 -20.41 -8.43
CA ASN A 329 33.81 -20.62 -9.75
C ASN A 329 34.73 -21.83 -9.78
N SER A 330 34.81 -22.47 -10.94
CA SER A 330 35.82 -23.46 -11.24
C SER A 330 37.21 -22.81 -11.25
N VAL A 331 38.21 -23.53 -10.77
CA VAL A 331 39.61 -23.11 -10.90
C VAL A 331 40.01 -23.04 -12.38
N ASP A 332 40.90 -22.12 -12.75
CA ASP A 332 41.29 -21.86 -14.15
C ASP A 332 41.77 -23.11 -14.93
N LYS A 333 42.32 -24.09 -14.21
CA LYS A 333 42.83 -25.33 -14.79
C LYS A 333 41.76 -26.38 -15.04
N TYR A 334 40.54 -26.18 -14.54
CA TYR A 334 39.44 -27.13 -14.71
C TYR A 334 38.90 -27.04 -16.14
N LYS A 335 39.12 -28.10 -16.93
CA LYS A 335 38.75 -28.15 -18.35
C LYS A 335 37.36 -28.74 -18.62
N GLY A 336 36.52 -28.91 -17.59
CA GLY A 336 35.19 -29.51 -17.74
C GLY A 336 35.19 -31.03 -17.94
N ASN A 337 36.34 -31.69 -17.74
CA ASN A 337 36.52 -33.12 -18.03
C ASN A 337 35.54 -34.03 -17.27
N ASN A 338 35.05 -33.59 -16.10
CA ASN A 338 34.12 -34.33 -15.24
C ASN A 338 32.71 -33.69 -15.22
N GLY A 339 32.36 -32.94 -16.27
CA GLY A 339 31.09 -32.21 -16.39
C GLY A 339 31.21 -30.73 -16.02
N ARG A 340 30.08 -30.00 -16.07
CA ARG A 340 30.01 -28.59 -15.65
C ARG A 340 29.75 -28.51 -14.16
N TRP A 341 30.79 -28.16 -13.41
CA TRP A 341 30.73 -27.99 -11.95
C TRP A 341 31.10 -26.55 -11.61
N PHE A 342 30.25 -25.91 -10.81
CA PHE A 342 30.50 -24.58 -10.23
C PHE A 342 30.96 -23.52 -11.25
N GLU A 343 30.16 -23.28 -12.29
CA GLU A 343 30.47 -22.32 -13.35
C GLU A 343 29.69 -21.02 -13.12
N ASN A 344 30.37 -19.93 -12.75
CA ASN A 344 29.79 -18.59 -12.56
C ASN A 344 28.55 -18.57 -11.64
N ILE A 345 28.62 -19.29 -10.53
CA ILE A 345 27.52 -19.32 -9.55
C ILE A 345 27.64 -18.10 -8.65
N GLU A 346 26.62 -17.25 -8.66
CA GLU A 346 26.46 -16.15 -7.70
C GLU A 346 25.19 -16.34 -6.89
N ILE A 347 25.36 -16.42 -5.56
CA ILE A 347 24.27 -16.53 -4.60
C ILE A 347 24.28 -15.27 -3.73
N PRO A 348 23.38 -14.30 -3.97
CA PRO A 348 23.28 -13.12 -3.11
C PRO A 348 22.62 -13.50 -1.77
N PHE A 349 23.03 -12.85 -0.69
CA PHE A 349 22.53 -13.11 0.66
C PHE A 349 21.68 -11.94 1.16
N ASN A 350 20.57 -12.26 1.83
CA ASN A 350 19.88 -11.28 2.66
C ASN A 350 20.79 -10.89 3.84
N LYS A 351 20.66 -9.67 4.33
CA LYS A 351 21.45 -9.15 5.45
C LYS A 351 20.93 -9.59 6.82
N GLU A 352 19.75 -10.21 6.85
CA GLU A 352 19.12 -10.73 8.05
C GLU A 352 19.07 -12.26 8.01
N LEU A 353 17.88 -12.86 8.15
CA LEU A 353 17.74 -14.31 8.20
C LEU A 353 17.93 -14.94 6.81
N VAL A 354 18.95 -15.78 6.68
CA VAL A 354 19.17 -16.60 5.48
C VAL A 354 18.93 -18.07 5.82
N ALA A 355 17.95 -18.68 5.14
CA ALA A 355 17.65 -20.09 5.24
C ALA A 355 18.05 -20.81 3.95
N ILE A 356 18.85 -21.88 4.05
CA ILE A 356 19.22 -22.72 2.92
C ILE A 356 18.31 -23.95 2.89
N ILE A 357 17.32 -23.94 1.99
CA ILE A 357 16.30 -24.99 1.87
C ILE A 357 16.50 -25.77 0.57
N GLY A 358 16.31 -27.08 0.61
CA GLY A 358 16.42 -27.95 -0.56
C GLY A 358 16.38 -29.43 -0.22
N ASN A 359 16.12 -30.28 -1.21
CA ASN A 359 16.05 -31.73 -1.03
C ASN A 359 17.41 -32.34 -0.66
N LYS A 360 17.40 -33.59 -0.17
CA LYS A 360 18.62 -34.35 0.09
C LYS A 360 19.44 -34.44 -1.21
N GLY A 361 20.74 -34.11 -1.15
CA GLY A 361 21.63 -34.09 -2.32
C GLY A 361 21.77 -32.75 -3.06
N ASN A 362 20.94 -31.73 -2.77
CA ASN A 362 20.96 -30.44 -3.49
C ASN A 362 22.12 -29.49 -3.10
N GLY A 363 23.23 -29.99 -2.56
CA GLY A 363 24.42 -29.17 -2.28
C GLY A 363 24.34 -28.22 -1.07
N LYS A 364 23.32 -28.31 -0.21
CA LYS A 364 23.20 -27.46 1.01
C LYS A 364 24.45 -27.51 1.90
N SER A 365 24.94 -28.72 2.16
CA SER A 365 26.17 -28.99 2.91
C SER A 365 27.40 -28.38 2.24
N ALA A 366 27.48 -28.42 0.91
CA ALA A 366 28.56 -27.81 0.17
C ALA A 366 28.57 -26.28 0.37
N ILE A 367 27.41 -25.63 0.30
CA ILE A 367 27.30 -24.18 0.53
C ILE A 367 27.73 -23.84 1.96
N ALA A 368 27.25 -24.58 2.96
CA ALA A 368 27.62 -24.36 4.36
C ALA A 368 29.13 -24.50 4.60
N ASP A 369 29.74 -25.56 4.07
CA ASP A 369 31.19 -25.78 4.18
C ASP A 369 31.99 -24.70 3.45
N ILE A 370 31.57 -24.27 2.26
CA ILE A 370 32.23 -23.19 1.50
C ILE A 370 32.19 -21.89 2.32
N ILE A 371 31.04 -21.53 2.88
CA ILE A 371 30.91 -20.34 3.74
C ILE A 371 31.84 -20.45 4.95
N ALA A 372 31.84 -21.59 5.65
CA ALA A 372 32.70 -21.82 6.80
C ALA A 372 34.19 -21.70 6.43
N HIS A 373 34.59 -22.21 5.27
CA HIS A 373 35.94 -22.10 4.75
C HIS A 373 36.32 -20.64 4.45
N CYS A 374 35.46 -19.89 3.76
CA CYS A 374 35.65 -18.46 3.48
C CYS A 374 35.73 -17.61 4.76
N CYS A 375 35.02 -18.02 5.83
CA CYS A 375 35.06 -17.37 7.13
C CYS A 375 36.21 -17.84 8.04
N ASN A 376 37.19 -18.57 7.49
CA ASN A 376 38.40 -19.04 8.18
C ASN A 376 38.10 -19.92 9.42
N VAL A 377 37.09 -20.78 9.34
CA VAL A 377 36.83 -21.79 10.37
C VAL A 377 37.90 -22.89 10.28
N HIS A 378 38.64 -23.11 11.38
CA HIS A 378 39.80 -24.02 11.40
C HIS A 378 39.44 -25.51 11.58
N GLU A 379 38.25 -25.84 12.07
CA GLU A 379 37.85 -27.22 12.37
C GLU A 379 37.28 -27.96 11.13
N GLN A 380 38.11 -28.10 10.10
CA GLN A 380 37.73 -28.76 8.83
C GLN A 380 37.29 -30.23 9.00
N LYS A 381 37.57 -30.86 10.15
CA LYS A 381 37.10 -32.21 10.51
C LYS A 381 35.57 -32.35 10.53
N TYR A 382 34.84 -31.23 10.64
CA TYR A 382 33.38 -31.21 10.63
C TYR A 382 32.76 -30.90 9.26
N PHE A 383 33.58 -30.61 8.24
CA PHE A 383 33.08 -30.39 6.89
C PHE A 383 32.48 -31.68 6.35
N SER A 384 31.34 -31.61 5.69
CA SER A 384 30.63 -32.80 5.21
C SER A 384 30.85 -33.06 3.71
N PHE A 385 31.22 -32.02 2.98
CA PHE A 385 31.46 -31.95 1.54
C PHE A 385 32.92 -31.59 1.21
N LEU A 386 33.51 -30.57 1.84
CA LEU A 386 34.89 -30.13 1.57
C LEU A 386 35.92 -30.95 2.37
N HIS A 387 36.14 -32.21 1.97
CA HIS A 387 37.13 -33.10 2.59
C HIS A 387 38.16 -33.62 1.60
N ILE A 388 39.44 -33.60 1.99
CA ILE A 388 40.58 -34.09 1.20
C ILE A 388 40.45 -35.58 0.82
N ASN A 389 39.73 -36.37 1.64
CA ASN A 389 39.65 -37.83 1.50
C ASN A 389 38.26 -38.34 1.06
N ARG A 390 37.33 -37.47 0.68
CA ARG A 390 36.11 -37.89 -0.02
C ARG A 390 36.29 -37.57 -1.49
N ASP A 391 36.91 -38.51 -2.20
CA ASP A 391 36.73 -38.59 -3.64
C ASP A 391 35.24 -38.56 -3.92
N ILE A 392 34.81 -37.53 -4.65
CA ILE A 392 33.49 -37.48 -5.26
C ILE A 392 33.50 -38.60 -6.29
N GLN A 393 32.98 -39.78 -5.91
CA GLN A 393 32.70 -40.87 -6.83
C GLN A 393 31.62 -40.48 -7.82
#